data_AF-A0A8B8FFZ8-F1
#
_entry.id   AF-A0A8B8FFZ8-F1
#
_cell.length_a   1.000
_cell.length_b   1.000
_cell.length_c   1.000
_cell.angle_alpha   90.00
_cell.angle_beta   90.00
_cell.angle_gamma   90.00
#
_symmetry.space_group_name_H-M   'P 1'
#
loop_
_entity.id
_entity.type
_entity.pdbx_description
1 polymer ?
#
loop_
_entity_poly.entity_id
_entity_poly.type
_entity_poly.pdbx_seq_one_letter_code
_entity_poly.pdbx_strand_id
1 'polypeptide(L)'
;MDTNVNQFDWTYSTYYEGTLFGNSVTEATDERIDMEKLKEQEEILFYSDLTLFEDELHDNGVAVCSVKIRCMPSGFFALLRYFLRVDGVMMRLHDTRLYKAIEWDYMLKEVCRRECYTTKIPVGKSGTLTDPGSFANTLPIVYECHEKIKFHKTS
;
A
#
# COMPACT_ATOMS: atom_id res chain seq x y z
N MET A 1 -20.25 -18.13 -21.97
CA MET A 1 -19.57 -18.57 -20.74
C MET A 1 -18.10 -18.23 -20.94
N ASP A 2 -17.69 -17.01 -20.63
CA ASP A 2 -16.29 -16.61 -20.73
C ASP A 2 -15.63 -16.82 -19.37
N THR A 3 -15.17 -18.05 -19.13
CA THR A 3 -14.22 -18.32 -18.04
C THR A 3 -12.88 -17.75 -18.45
N ASN A 4 -12.69 -16.46 -18.22
CA ASN A 4 -11.40 -15.80 -18.28
C ASN A 4 -10.57 -16.35 -17.11
N VAL A 5 -9.95 -17.51 -17.33
CA VAL A 5 -9.02 -18.11 -16.37
C VAL A 5 -7.84 -17.17 -16.31
N ASN A 6 -7.71 -16.43 -15.21
CA ASN A 6 -6.50 -15.66 -14.93
C ASN A 6 -5.32 -16.64 -14.95
N GLN A 7 -4.54 -16.59 -16.02
CA GLN A 7 -3.32 -17.37 -16.15
C GLN A 7 -2.35 -16.92 -15.06
N PHE A 8 -1.75 -17.87 -14.35
CA PHE A 8 -0.76 -17.57 -13.34
C PHE A 8 0.45 -16.88 -13.97
N ASP A 9 0.78 -15.67 -13.53
CA ASP A 9 1.77 -14.80 -14.15
C ASP A 9 3.11 -14.70 -13.38
N TRP A 10 3.27 -15.48 -12.30
CA TRP A 10 4.47 -15.51 -11.45
C TRP A 10 4.84 -14.17 -10.78
N THR A 11 3.99 -13.15 -10.84
CA THR A 11 4.30 -11.83 -10.27
C THR A 11 3.98 -11.74 -8.77
N TYR A 12 3.27 -12.74 -8.22
CA TYR A 12 2.75 -12.73 -6.85
C TYR A 12 1.88 -11.50 -6.56
N SER A 13 1.22 -10.96 -7.59
CA SER A 13 0.34 -9.81 -7.45
C SER A 13 -0.77 -10.08 -6.46
N THR A 14 -0.93 -9.16 -5.50
CA THR A 14 -1.93 -9.26 -4.45
C THR A 14 -2.78 -8.01 -4.38
N TYR A 15 -4.07 -8.20 -4.16
CA TYR A 15 -5.01 -7.15 -3.79
C TYR A 15 -5.33 -7.20 -2.29
N TYR A 16 -4.42 -7.78 -1.49
CA TYR A 16 -4.56 -7.79 -0.05
C TYR A 16 -4.49 -6.36 0.50
N GLU A 17 -5.54 -5.98 1.23
CA GLU A 17 -5.72 -4.64 1.81
C GLU A 17 -5.71 -4.69 3.35
N GLY A 18 -5.22 -5.78 3.93
CA GLY A 18 -5.35 -6.08 5.35
C GLY A 18 -6.54 -6.98 5.68
N THR A 19 -6.42 -7.71 6.78
CA THR A 19 -7.51 -8.49 7.38
C THR A 19 -8.06 -7.74 8.57
N LEU A 20 -9.35 -7.41 8.55
CA LEU A 20 -10.03 -6.83 9.71
C LEU A 20 -10.41 -7.93 10.69
N PHE A 21 -10.11 -7.71 11.96
CA PHE A 21 -10.50 -8.60 13.07
C PHE A 21 -11.57 -7.93 13.93
N GLY A 22 -12.43 -8.73 14.57
CA GLY A 22 -13.49 -8.26 15.46
C GLY A 22 -14.70 -7.65 14.74
N ASN A 23 -15.61 -7.04 15.51
CA ASN A 23 -16.86 -6.45 15.01
C ASN A 23 -16.60 -5.04 14.43
N SER A 24 -15.88 -4.98 13.31
CA SER A 24 -15.67 -3.75 12.55
C SER A 24 -16.66 -3.65 11.40
N VAL A 25 -17.10 -2.43 11.09
CA VAL A 25 -17.95 -2.12 9.93
C VAL A 25 -17.23 -1.10 9.07
N THR A 26 -17.18 -1.39 7.78
CA THR A 26 -16.55 -0.54 6.76
C THR A 26 -17.63 0.14 5.93
N GLU A 27 -17.51 1.45 5.73
CA GLU A 27 -18.41 2.25 4.91
C GLU A 27 -17.60 3.11 3.93
N ALA A 28 -18.11 3.33 2.72
CA ALA A 28 -17.48 4.25 1.77
C ALA A 28 -17.51 5.69 2.31
N THR A 29 -16.46 6.47 2.04
CA THR A 29 -16.37 7.86 2.50
C THR A 29 -15.64 8.74 1.49
N ASP A 30 -15.95 10.03 1.49
CA ASP A 30 -15.20 11.05 0.77
C ASP A 30 -14.09 11.68 1.63
N GLU A 31 -14.02 11.34 2.92
CA GLU A 31 -12.97 11.80 3.83
C GLU A 31 -11.61 11.21 3.43
N ARG A 32 -10.56 12.06 3.46
CA ARG A 32 -9.21 11.72 3.03
C ARG A 32 -8.21 11.82 4.17
N ILE A 33 -7.16 11.02 4.09
CA ILE A 33 -6.04 11.12 5.02
C ILE A 33 -5.28 12.42 4.71
N ASP A 34 -5.15 13.28 5.71
CA ASP A 34 -4.37 14.50 5.59
C ASP A 34 -2.87 14.16 5.61
N MET A 35 -2.31 14.02 4.40
CA MET A 35 -0.90 13.73 4.21
C MET A 35 0.03 14.87 4.64
N GLU A 36 -0.45 16.11 4.71
CA GLU A 36 0.35 17.26 5.17
C GLU A 36 0.49 17.24 6.68
N LYS A 37 -0.60 16.96 7.41
CA LYS A 37 -0.53 16.73 8.86
C LYS A 37 0.44 15.60 9.22
N LEU A 38 0.48 14.56 8.40
CA LEU A 38 1.37 13.42 8.54
C LEU A 38 2.86 13.71 8.24
N LYS A 39 3.19 14.88 7.70
CA LYS A 39 4.57 15.36 7.52
C LYS A 39 5.06 16.21 8.70
N GLU A 40 4.16 16.66 9.57
CA GLU A 40 4.54 17.37 10.79
C GLU A 40 5.46 16.47 11.62
N GLN A 41 6.54 17.04 12.13
CA GLN A 41 7.48 16.30 12.98
C GLN A 41 6.88 16.13 14.37
N GLU A 42 6.17 15.03 14.56
CA GLU A 42 5.81 14.50 15.88
C GLU A 42 6.87 13.48 16.34
N GLU A 43 7.00 13.32 17.67
CA GLU A 43 7.80 12.25 18.23
C GLU A 43 7.23 10.89 17.79
N ILE A 44 8.09 10.04 17.23
CA ILE A 44 7.72 8.67 16.87
C ILE A 44 7.82 7.81 18.13
N LEU A 45 6.69 7.55 18.77
CA LEU A 45 6.58 6.69 19.94
C LEU A 45 6.89 5.22 19.61
N PHE A 46 6.54 4.80 18.39
CA PHE A 46 6.80 3.46 17.90
C PHE A 46 6.93 3.46 16.38
N TYR A 47 7.88 2.68 15.86
CA TYR A 47 8.05 2.41 14.44
C TYR A 47 8.35 0.93 14.21
N SER A 48 7.74 0.35 13.18
CA SER A 48 8.08 -0.98 12.71
C SER A 48 7.93 -1.06 11.19
N ASP A 49 8.83 -1.83 10.57
CA ASP A 49 8.88 -2.12 9.14
C ASP A 49 9.03 -3.63 9.01
N LEU A 50 8.05 -4.27 8.37
CA LEU A 50 7.97 -5.72 8.24
C LEU A 50 7.74 -6.11 6.79
N THR A 51 8.69 -6.82 6.19
CA THR A 51 8.50 -7.50 4.91
C THR A 51 7.66 -8.75 5.12
N LEU A 52 6.52 -8.84 4.42
CA LEU A 52 5.65 -10.01 4.42
C LEU A 52 6.17 -11.08 3.45
N PHE A 53 6.55 -10.68 2.25
CA PHE A 53 7.25 -11.51 1.27
C PHE A 53 8.06 -10.67 0.29
N GLU A 54 9.04 -11.31 -0.34
CA GLU A 54 9.91 -10.75 -1.36
C GLU A 54 10.35 -11.86 -2.34
N ASP A 55 10.42 -11.53 -3.62
CA ASP A 55 10.87 -12.41 -4.70
C ASP A 55 11.57 -11.60 -5.80
N GLU A 56 12.66 -12.12 -6.37
CA GLU A 56 13.46 -11.45 -7.42
C GLU A 56 13.01 -11.81 -8.85
N LEU A 57 11.88 -12.52 -9.00
CA LEU A 57 11.28 -12.92 -10.27
C LEU A 57 12.27 -13.64 -11.20
N HIS A 58 13.10 -14.52 -10.63
CA HIS A 58 14.19 -15.19 -11.34
C HIS A 58 15.12 -14.19 -12.07
N ASP A 59 15.54 -13.14 -11.38
CA ASP A 59 16.38 -12.04 -11.88
C ASP A 59 15.73 -11.14 -12.95
N ASN A 60 14.41 -11.24 -13.16
CA ASN A 60 13.67 -10.41 -14.13
C ASN A 60 12.95 -9.22 -13.49
N GLY A 61 13.22 -8.95 -12.21
CA GLY A 61 12.61 -7.83 -11.52
C GLY A 61 12.57 -8.01 -10.02
N VAL A 62 11.50 -7.52 -9.40
CA VAL A 62 11.27 -7.65 -7.96
C VAL A 62 9.78 -7.56 -7.66
N ALA A 63 9.31 -8.41 -6.74
CA ALA A 63 8.01 -8.32 -6.11
C ALA A 63 8.20 -8.28 -4.59
N VAL A 64 7.76 -7.21 -3.94
CA VAL A 64 7.89 -7.02 -2.49
C VAL A 64 6.54 -6.61 -1.92
N CYS A 65 6.14 -7.25 -0.82
CA CYS A 65 5.03 -6.81 0.00
C CYS A 65 5.52 -6.53 1.42
N SER A 66 5.35 -5.30 1.90
CA SER A 66 5.77 -4.91 3.23
C SER A 66 4.74 -4.00 3.90
N VAL A 67 4.77 -3.98 5.23
CA VAL A 67 3.96 -3.09 6.05
C VAL A 67 4.86 -2.25 6.95
N LYS A 68 4.63 -0.93 6.91
CA LYS A 68 5.28 0.04 7.79
C LYS A 68 4.25 0.66 8.70
N ILE A 69 4.55 0.81 9.98
CA ILE A 69 3.69 1.49 10.94
C ILE A 69 4.50 2.50 11.73
N ARG A 70 3.91 3.68 11.95
CA ARG A 70 4.40 4.69 12.88
C ARG A 70 3.28 5.13 13.82
N CYS A 71 3.59 5.19 15.11
CA CYS A 71 2.71 5.72 16.13
C CYS A 71 3.27 7.04 16.65
N MET A 72 2.40 8.02 16.77
CA MET A 72 2.66 9.38 17.22
C MET A 72 1.66 9.70 18.35
N PRO A 73 1.89 10.74 19.18
CA PRO A 73 0.91 11.16 20.18
C PRO A 73 -0.48 11.45 19.58
N SER A 74 -0.54 12.00 18.36
CA SER A 74 -1.80 12.30 17.69
C SER A 74 -2.56 11.09 17.13
N GLY A 75 -1.93 9.92 17.03
CA GLY A 75 -2.51 8.74 16.39
C GLY A 75 -1.48 7.82 15.75
N PHE A 76 -1.91 6.95 14.84
CA PHE A 76 -0.99 6.10 14.08
C PHE A 76 -1.28 6.14 12.58
N PHE A 77 -0.24 5.85 11.82
CA PHE A 77 -0.30 5.66 10.38
C PHE A 77 0.39 4.35 9.99
N ALA A 78 -0.28 3.55 9.18
CA ALA A 78 0.28 2.34 8.59
C ALA A 78 0.17 2.37 7.06
N LEU A 79 1.20 1.84 6.40
CA LEU A 79 1.27 1.66 4.96
C LEU A 79 1.59 0.21 4.66
N LEU A 80 0.61 -0.52 4.16
CA LEU A 80 0.82 -1.79 3.47
C LEU A 80 1.08 -1.49 2.00
N ARG A 81 2.21 -1.96 1.48
CA ARG A 81 2.63 -1.71 0.11
C ARG A 81 3.05 -3.01 -0.56
N TYR A 82 2.39 -3.31 -1.67
CA TYR A 82 2.91 -4.24 -2.66
C TYR A 82 3.54 -3.46 -3.81
N PHE A 83 4.79 -3.77 -4.12
CA PHE A 83 5.55 -3.20 -5.20
C PHE A 83 5.99 -4.31 -6.14
N LEU A 84 5.75 -4.12 -7.43
CA LEU A 84 6.18 -5.00 -8.50
C LEU A 84 6.92 -4.19 -9.55
N ARG A 85 8.08 -4.68 -9.95
CA ARG A 85 8.79 -4.25 -11.14
C ARG A 85 9.13 -5.49 -11.93
N VAL A 86 8.74 -5.52 -13.20
CA VAL A 86 9.20 -6.49 -14.17
C VAL A 86 10.05 -5.71 -15.18
N ASP A 87 11.33 -6.03 -15.24
CA ASP A 87 12.33 -5.25 -15.95
C ASP A 87 12.00 -5.18 -17.45
N GLY A 88 11.94 -3.96 -17.99
CA GLY A 88 11.57 -3.73 -19.38
C GLY A 88 10.11 -4.04 -19.74
N VAL A 89 9.24 -4.30 -18.76
CA VAL A 89 7.83 -4.67 -19.01
C VAL A 89 6.87 -3.74 -18.28
N MET A 90 6.89 -3.72 -16.94
CA MET A 90 5.89 -2.99 -16.17
C MET A 90 6.33 -2.65 -14.74
N MET A 91 5.62 -1.69 -14.15
CA MET A 91 5.66 -1.41 -12.72
C MET A 91 4.24 -1.37 -12.17
N ARG A 92 4.07 -1.87 -10.95
CA ARG A 92 2.81 -1.87 -10.22
C ARG A 92 3.07 -1.52 -8.76
N LEU A 93 2.19 -0.70 -8.20
CA LEU A 93 2.24 -0.24 -6.82
C LEU A 93 0.84 -0.28 -6.24
N HIS A 94 0.63 -1.13 -5.25
CA HIS A 94 -0.62 -1.19 -4.49
C HIS A 94 -0.35 -0.71 -3.07
N ASP A 95 -0.90 0.45 -2.74
CA ASP A 95 -0.84 1.03 -1.40
C ASP A 95 -2.18 0.83 -0.71
N THR A 96 -2.15 0.34 0.52
CA THR A 96 -3.24 0.48 1.48
C THR A 96 -2.73 1.28 2.67
N ARG A 97 -3.30 2.46 2.85
CA ARG A 97 -2.98 3.37 3.95
C ARG A 97 -4.06 3.25 5.01
N LEU A 98 -3.64 3.14 6.26
CA LEU A 98 -4.52 3.20 7.42
C LEU A 98 -4.09 4.37 8.29
N TYR A 99 -5.05 5.21 8.67
CA TYR A 99 -4.81 6.31 9.59
C TYR A 99 -5.88 6.33 10.67
N LYS A 100 -5.44 6.52 11.91
CA LYS A 100 -6.31 6.68 13.06
C LYS A 100 -5.78 7.79 13.94
N ALA A 101 -6.49 8.91 13.99
CA ALA A 101 -6.25 9.94 15.00
C ALA A 101 -6.78 9.46 16.36
N ILE A 102 -6.12 9.86 17.45
CA ILE A 102 -6.48 9.46 18.83
C ILE A 102 -7.93 9.85 19.18
N GLU A 103 -8.36 11.03 18.75
CA GLU A 103 -9.67 11.64 19.00
C GLU A 103 -10.84 10.94 18.28
N TRP A 104 -10.55 10.17 17.23
CA TRP A 104 -11.61 9.57 16.40
C TRP A 104 -12.11 8.24 16.99
N ASP A 105 -13.34 7.86 16.71
CA ASP A 105 -13.89 6.52 17.00
C ASP A 105 -13.86 5.59 15.77
N TYR A 106 -13.31 6.08 14.66
CA TYR A 106 -13.13 5.37 13.39
C TYR A 106 -11.70 5.52 12.87
N MET A 107 -11.30 4.65 11.93
CA MET A 107 -10.10 4.84 11.10
C MET A 107 -10.48 5.18 9.67
N LEU A 108 -9.56 5.82 8.96
CA LEU A 108 -9.61 5.94 7.51
C LEU A 108 -8.71 4.87 6.89
N LYS A 109 -9.23 4.23 5.83
CA LYS A 109 -8.51 3.31 4.95
C LYS A 109 -8.56 3.86 3.54
N GLU A 110 -7.39 4.10 2.96
CA GLU A 110 -7.27 4.49 1.55
C GLU A 110 -6.51 3.43 0.77
N VAL A 111 -7.15 2.89 -0.27
CA VAL A 111 -6.54 1.94 -1.20
C VAL A 111 -6.26 2.67 -2.49
N CYS A 112 -5.01 2.59 -2.99
CA CYS A 112 -4.60 3.17 -4.25
C CYS A 112 -3.76 2.17 -5.01
N ARG A 113 -4.16 1.83 -6.24
CA ARG A 113 -3.42 0.94 -7.13
C ARG A 113 -2.98 1.73 -8.35
N ARG A 114 -1.70 1.59 -8.68
CA ARG A 114 -1.05 2.29 -9.78
C ARG A 114 -0.28 1.30 -10.62
N GLU A 115 -0.38 1.44 -11.94
CA GLU A 115 0.25 0.51 -12.87
C GLU A 115 0.73 1.25 -14.12
N CYS A 116 1.88 0.85 -14.65
CA CYS A 116 2.36 1.35 -15.93
C CYS A 116 3.09 0.25 -16.68
N TYR A 117 2.73 0.02 -17.94
CA TYR A 117 3.52 -0.78 -18.85
C TYR A 117 4.54 0.12 -19.53
N THR A 118 5.82 -0.22 -19.37
CA THR A 118 6.90 0.56 -19.97
C THR A 118 8.15 -0.28 -20.17
N THR A 119 8.70 -0.19 -21.37
CA THR A 119 10.00 -0.76 -21.73
C THR A 119 11.16 0.13 -21.35
N LYS A 120 10.88 1.36 -20.89
CA LYS A 120 11.88 2.39 -20.56
C LYS A 120 12.31 2.36 -19.09
N ILE A 121 11.94 1.32 -18.34
CA ILE A 121 12.40 1.13 -16.96
C ILE A 121 13.90 0.83 -17.02
N PRO A 122 14.78 1.66 -16.41
CA PRO A 122 16.20 1.41 -16.37
C PRO A 122 16.51 0.04 -15.77
N VAL A 123 17.13 -0.84 -16.56
CA VAL A 123 17.77 -2.07 -16.06
C VAL A 123 18.84 -1.64 -15.06
N GLY A 124 18.78 -2.23 -13.86
CA GLY A 124 19.56 -1.82 -12.71
C GLY A 124 21.05 -1.68 -13.00
N LYS A 125 21.53 -0.44 -13.11
CA LYS A 125 22.88 -0.06 -12.73
C LYS A 125 22.79 0.99 -11.64
N SER A 126 22.84 0.51 -10.40
CA SER A 126 23.18 1.24 -9.18
C SER A 126 22.24 2.38 -8.73
N GLY A 127 21.57 2.16 -7.60
CA GLY A 127 21.51 3.17 -6.53
C GLY A 127 20.18 3.84 -6.21
N THR A 128 19.25 4.02 -7.16
CA THR A 128 18.10 4.93 -6.92
C THR A 128 16.75 4.43 -7.44
N LEU A 129 16.71 3.37 -8.24
CA LEU A 129 15.49 2.82 -8.85
C LEU A 129 14.80 1.70 -8.05
N THR A 130 15.22 1.49 -6.82
CA THR A 130 14.69 0.45 -5.93
C THR A 130 13.76 0.99 -4.85
N ASP A 131 13.68 2.32 -4.65
CA ASP A 131 12.75 2.87 -3.67
C ASP A 131 11.33 2.94 -4.24
N PRO A 132 10.39 2.12 -3.76
CA PRO A 132 9.00 2.16 -4.23
C PRO A 132 8.34 3.53 -3.96
N GLY A 133 8.84 4.28 -2.97
CA GLY A 133 8.37 5.63 -2.63
C GLY A 133 8.52 6.62 -3.79
N SER A 134 9.65 6.58 -4.49
CA SER A 134 9.95 7.46 -5.63
C SER A 134 8.95 7.32 -6.81
N PHE A 135 8.34 6.14 -6.98
CA PHE A 135 7.40 5.85 -8.07
C PHE A 135 5.94 6.12 -7.72
N ALA A 136 5.62 6.30 -6.43
CA ALA A 136 4.25 6.42 -5.96
C ALA A 136 3.48 7.58 -6.61
N ASN A 137 4.17 8.63 -7.03
CA ASN A 137 3.54 9.80 -7.65
C ASN A 137 3.68 9.85 -9.18
N THR A 138 4.43 8.94 -9.80
CA THR A 138 4.70 8.96 -11.26
C THR A 138 3.85 7.97 -12.04
N LEU A 139 3.44 6.86 -11.39
CA LEU A 139 2.59 5.85 -12.02
C LEU A 139 1.12 6.31 -12.05
N PRO A 140 0.36 6.07 -13.14
CA PRO A 140 -1.04 6.45 -13.21
C PRO A 140 -1.88 5.57 -12.29
N ILE A 141 -2.94 6.16 -11.72
CA ILE A 141 -3.90 5.46 -10.86
C ILE A 141 -4.83 4.63 -11.75
N VAL A 142 -4.95 3.34 -11.44
CA VAL A 142 -5.90 2.43 -12.10
C VAL A 142 -7.08 2.07 -11.21
N TYR A 143 -6.94 2.24 -9.90
CA TYR A 143 -8.01 2.01 -8.92
C TYR A 143 -7.76 2.82 -7.65
N GLU A 144 -8.82 3.39 -7.09
CA GLU A 144 -8.80 4.02 -5.78
C GLU A 144 -10.11 3.73 -5.02
N CYS A 145 -10.00 3.58 -3.71
CA CYS A 145 -11.14 3.39 -2.81
C CYS A 145 -10.82 4.01 -1.46
N HIS A 146 -11.82 4.64 -0.84
CA HIS A 146 -11.70 5.28 0.46
C HIS A 146 -12.82 4.79 1.37
N GLU A 147 -12.43 4.32 2.54
CA GLU A 147 -13.30 3.66 3.47
C GLU A 147 -13.10 4.20 4.87
N LYS A 148 -14.19 4.31 5.62
CA LYS A 148 -14.18 4.54 7.05
C LYS A 148 -14.45 3.23 7.77
N ILE A 149 -13.57 2.87 8.71
CA ILE A 149 -13.69 1.66 9.52
C ILE A 149 -14.12 2.06 10.92
N LYS A 150 -15.34 1.67 11.32
CA LYS A 150 -15.89 1.87 12.65
C LYS A 150 -15.73 0.61 13.49
N PHE A 151 -15.37 0.78 14.75
CA PHE A 151 -15.23 -0.32 15.70
C PHE A 151 -16.44 -0.39 16.63
N HIS A 152 -17.11 -1.54 16.70
CA HIS A 152 -18.11 -1.74 17.74
C HIS A 152 -17.39 -1.97 19.06
N LYS A 153 -17.80 -1.25 20.11
CA LYS A 153 -17.37 -1.57 21.48
C LYS A 153 -17.91 -2.96 21.82
N THR A 154 -17.01 -3.89 22.08
CA THR A 154 -17.38 -5.11 22.79
C THR A 154 -17.89 -4.68 24.16
N SER A 155 -19.17 -4.96 24.43
CA SER A 155 -19.83 -4.66 25.71
C SER A 155 -19.24 -5.48 26.85
#